data_AF-A0A7R8H1S9-F1
#
_entry.id   AF-A0A7R8H1S9-F1
#
_cell.length_a   1.000
_cell.length_b   1.000
_cell.length_c   1.000
_cell.angle_alpha   90.00
_cell.angle_beta   90.00
_cell.angle_gamma   90.00
#
_symmetry.space_group_name_H-M   'P 1'
#
loop_
_entity.id
_entity.type
_entity.pdbx_description
1 polymer ?
#
loop_
_entity_poly.entity_id
_entity_poly.type
_entity_poly.pdbx_seq_one_letter_code
_entity_poly.pdbx_strand_id
1 'polypeptide(L)'
;MGKGYNNYMCKKFFHPASRDNLKRVWMAEQRTEAEKKKQDDLRQQYEREQELYNNKALLSKESKEKLGLNFMYEPPPGAKRADKKDDDQDGEPQYKFEWQAKWGSAPRESYCKGDESIMDQPFGILVRNVRCVKMSQVWTY
;
A
#
# COMPACT_ATOMS: atom_id res chain seq x y z
N MET A 1 16.20 13.93 34.22
CA MET A 1 15.33 14.62 33.25
C MET A 1 15.34 16.11 33.54
N GLY A 2 16.06 16.89 32.74
CA GLY A 2 16.30 18.31 33.02
C GLY A 2 15.01 19.14 32.98
N LYS A 3 14.72 19.85 34.07
CA LYS A 3 13.69 20.90 34.15
C LYS A 3 14.24 22.19 33.53
N GLY A 4 14.65 22.13 32.25
CA GLY A 4 15.16 23.29 31.51
C GLY A 4 14.05 24.11 30.86
N TYR A 5 14.33 25.39 30.56
CA TYR A 5 13.41 26.30 29.87
C TYR A 5 12.84 25.72 28.57
N ASN A 6 13.68 25.05 27.76
CA ASN A 6 13.23 24.36 26.54
C ASN A 6 12.19 23.27 26.83
N ASN A 7 12.34 22.51 27.90
CA ASN A 7 11.36 21.49 28.29
C ASN A 7 10.04 22.13 28.78
N TYR A 8 10.11 23.26 29.49
CA TYR A 8 8.92 24.04 29.83
C TYR A 8 8.20 24.58 28.59
N MET A 9 8.97 25.07 27.62
CA MET A 9 8.45 25.62 26.37
C MET A 9 7.83 24.57 25.47
N CYS A 10 8.39 23.35 25.38
CA CYS A 10 7.77 22.25 24.62
C CYS A 10 6.40 21.79 25.17
N LYS A 11 6.03 22.16 26.41
CA LYS A 11 4.69 21.91 26.97
C LYS A 11 3.65 22.94 26.51
N LYS A 12 4.08 24.04 25.88
CA LYS A 12 3.17 25.08 25.38
C LYS A 12 2.60 24.65 24.03
N PHE A 13 1.33 24.94 23.82
CA PHE A 13 0.59 24.55 22.62
C PHE A 13 1.13 25.20 21.34
N PHE A 14 1.80 26.35 21.45
CA PHE A 14 2.34 27.09 20.30
C PHE A 14 3.80 26.76 19.98
N HIS A 15 4.51 26.02 20.85
CA HIS A 15 5.92 25.76 20.62
C HIS A 15 6.11 24.69 19.53
N PRO A 16 6.93 24.92 18.49
CA PRO A 16 7.05 24.00 17.35
C PRO A 16 7.56 22.61 17.74
N ALA A 17 8.52 22.54 18.67
CA ALA A 17 9.02 21.26 19.21
C ALA A 17 8.07 20.58 20.22
N SER A 18 6.85 21.10 20.42
CA SER A 18 5.82 20.38 21.19
C SER A 18 5.42 19.11 20.45
N ARG A 19 5.24 18.01 21.20
CA ARG A 19 4.88 16.71 20.63
C ARG A 19 3.59 16.78 19.80
N ASP A 20 2.62 17.58 20.22
CA ASP A 20 1.36 17.75 19.50
C ASP A 20 1.54 18.51 18.18
N ASN A 21 2.43 19.50 18.16
CA ASN A 21 2.74 20.24 16.94
C ASN A 21 3.54 19.41 15.94
N LEU A 22 4.54 18.67 16.41
CA LEU A 22 5.27 17.71 15.59
C LEU A 22 4.32 16.68 14.96
N LYS A 23 3.35 16.17 15.73
CA LYS A 23 2.32 15.27 15.21
C LYS A 23 1.45 15.95 14.15
N ARG A 24 1.00 17.20 14.35
CA ARG A 24 0.20 17.94 13.37
C ARG A 24 0.97 18.17 12.07
N VAL A 25 2.23 18.58 12.17
CA VAL A 25 3.12 18.79 11.01
C VAL A 25 3.28 17.48 10.25
N TRP A 26 3.62 16.39 10.94
CA TRP A 26 3.77 15.08 10.30
C TRP A 26 2.49 14.61 9.58
N MET A 27 1.32 14.78 10.21
CA MET A 27 0.04 14.44 9.56
C MET A 27 -0.23 15.30 8.32
N ALA A 28 0.15 16.58 8.35
CA ALA A 28 0.01 17.47 7.21
C ALA A 28 0.96 17.07 6.08
N GLU A 29 2.23 16.81 6.38
CA GLU A 29 3.25 16.34 5.43
C GLU A 29 2.81 15.03 4.77
N GLN A 30 2.31 14.07 5.55
CA GLN A 30 1.80 12.80 5.02
C GLN A 30 0.59 13.00 4.10
N ARG A 31 -0.33 13.93 4.43
CA ARG A 31 -1.46 14.25 3.55
C ARG A 31 -0.97 14.87 2.25
N THR A 32 -0.03 15.82 2.30
CA THR A 32 0.54 16.46 1.12
C THR A 32 1.30 15.47 0.25
N GLU A 33 2.05 14.54 0.85
CA GLU A 33 2.76 13.48 0.13
C GLU A 33 1.79 12.54 -0.60
N ALA A 34 0.69 12.13 0.07
CA ALA A 34 -0.35 11.31 -0.53
C ALA A 34 -1.08 12.03 -1.68
N GLU A 35 -1.40 13.32 -1.52
CA GLU A 35 -2.02 14.14 -2.57
C GLU A 35 -1.09 14.31 -3.77
N LYS A 36 0.20 14.58 -3.53
CA LYS A 36 1.21 14.67 -4.59
C LYS A 36 1.33 13.36 -5.36
N LYS A 37 1.43 12.23 -4.67
CA LYS A 37 1.48 10.90 -5.30
C LYS A 37 0.25 10.66 -6.18
N LYS A 38 -0.95 10.99 -5.69
CA LYS A 38 -2.18 10.85 -6.47
C LYS A 38 -2.19 11.73 -7.73
N GLN A 39 -1.65 12.95 -7.64
CA GLN A 39 -1.51 13.84 -8.80
C GLN A 39 -0.47 13.33 -9.81
N ASP A 40 0.65 12.79 -9.33
CA ASP A 40 1.70 12.22 -10.18
C ASP A 40 1.22 10.95 -10.89
N ASP A 41 0.45 10.10 -10.21
CA ASP A 41 -0.18 8.91 -10.80
C ASP A 41 -1.20 9.30 -11.89
N LEU A 42 -2.01 10.34 -11.65
CA LEU A 42 -2.96 10.86 -12.63
C LEU A 42 -2.26 11.47 -13.85
N ARG A 43 -1.14 12.18 -13.64
CA ARG A 43 -0.33 12.73 -14.72
C ARG A 43 0.26 11.62 -15.59
N GLN A 44 0.83 10.58 -14.97
CA GLN A 44 1.38 9.43 -15.70
C GLN A 44 0.31 8.69 -16.50
N GLN A 45 -0.92 8.56 -15.97
CA GLN A 45 -2.04 7.98 -16.72
C GLN A 45 -2.38 8.84 -17.94
N TYR A 46 -2.48 10.16 -17.77
CA TYR A 46 -2.76 11.08 -18.86
C TYR A 46 -1.68 11.04 -19.96
N GLU A 47 -0.40 11.03 -19.58
CA GLU A 47 0.72 10.92 -20.53
C GLU A 47 0.66 9.61 -21.31
N ARG A 48 0.39 8.48 -20.63
CA ARG A 48 0.21 7.18 -21.29
C ARG A 48 -0.96 7.19 -22.28
N GLU A 49 -2.08 7.82 -21.92
CA GLU A 49 -3.24 7.95 -22.82
C GLU A 49 -2.95 8.85 -24.02
N GLN A 50 -2.22 9.95 -23.83
CA GLN A 50 -1.77 10.84 -24.91
C GLN A 50 -0.82 10.11 -25.87
N GLU A 51 0.15 9.36 -25.35
CA GLU A 51 1.04 8.54 -26.16
C GLU A 51 0.26 7.50 -26.97
N LEU A 52 -0.70 6.81 -26.35
CA LEU A 52 -1.56 5.84 -27.05
C LEU A 52 -2.38 6.53 -28.16
N TYR A 53 -2.93 7.72 -27.89
CA TYR A 53 -3.67 8.50 -28.88
C TYR A 53 -2.79 8.89 -30.07
N ASN A 54 -1.57 9.41 -29.80
CA ASN A 54 -0.61 9.79 -30.83
C ASN A 54 -0.14 8.58 -31.64
N ASN A 55 0.19 7.46 -30.99
CA ASN A 55 0.53 6.21 -31.67
C ASN A 55 -0.62 5.70 -32.54
N LYS A 56 -1.87 5.80 -32.06
CA LYS A 56 -3.06 5.43 -32.82
C LYS A 56 -3.33 6.34 -34.01
N ALA A 57 -2.95 7.61 -33.93
CA ALA A 57 -3.03 8.53 -35.06
C ALA A 57 -2.02 8.21 -36.18
N LEU A 58 -0.87 7.63 -35.83
CA LEU A 58 0.17 7.19 -36.77
C LEU A 58 -0.14 5.83 -37.43
N LEU A 59 -1.12 5.07 -36.93
CA LEU A 59 -1.54 3.80 -37.49
C LEU A 59 -2.47 3.98 -38.71
N SER A 60 -2.26 3.18 -39.75
CA SER A 60 -3.11 3.17 -40.96
C SER A 60 -4.55 2.76 -40.63
N LYS A 61 -5.54 3.18 -41.44
CA LYS A 61 -6.97 2.85 -41.22
C LYS A 61 -7.23 1.34 -41.06
N GLU A 62 -6.53 0.51 -41.82
CA GLU A 62 -6.67 -0.96 -41.81
C GLU A 62 -6.12 -1.60 -40.51
N SER A 63 -5.01 -1.09 -39.99
CA SER A 63 -4.45 -1.55 -38.70
C SER A 63 -5.25 -1.07 -37.49
N LYS A 64 -5.93 0.08 -37.61
CA LYS A 64 -6.79 0.67 -36.57
C LYS A 64 -8.05 -0.15 -36.29
N GLU A 65 -8.67 -0.73 -37.31
CA GLU A 65 -9.84 -1.63 -37.16
C GLU A 65 -9.42 -2.95 -36.51
N LYS A 66 -8.27 -3.51 -36.91
CA LYS A 66 -7.73 -4.76 -36.34
C LYS A 66 -7.36 -4.61 -34.85
N LEU A 67 -6.86 -3.45 -34.43
CA LEU A 67 -6.57 -3.13 -33.02
C LEU A 67 -7.81 -2.75 -32.21
N GLY A 68 -8.89 -2.28 -32.84
CA GLY A 68 -10.16 -1.99 -32.17
C GLY A 68 -10.82 -3.24 -31.57
N LEU A 69 -10.52 -4.42 -32.13
CA LEU A 69 -10.97 -5.72 -31.62
C LEU A 69 -10.11 -6.23 -30.45
N ASN A 70 -9.01 -5.55 -30.09
CA ASN A 70 -8.11 -6.03 -29.04
C ASN A 70 -8.79 -6.08 -27.66
N PHE A 71 -9.74 -5.17 -27.38
CA PHE A 71 -10.57 -5.20 -26.17
C PHE A 71 -11.41 -6.49 -26.02
N MET A 72 -11.78 -7.14 -27.14
CA MET A 72 -12.58 -8.38 -27.10
C MET A 72 -11.74 -9.61 -26.72
N TYR A 73 -10.43 -9.57 -27.00
CA TYR A 73 -9.50 -10.68 -26.79
C TYR A 73 -8.52 -10.45 -25.63
N GLU A 74 -8.35 -9.21 -25.17
CA GLU A 74 -7.61 -8.91 -23.95
C GLU A 74 -8.51 -9.06 -22.72
N PRO A 75 -8.12 -9.91 -21.74
CA PRO A 75 -8.88 -10.03 -20.51
C PRO A 75 -8.97 -8.66 -19.81
N PRO A 76 -10.15 -8.31 -19.26
CA PRO A 76 -10.38 -7.01 -18.65
C PRO A 76 -9.38 -6.74 -17.53
N PRO A 77 -9.08 -5.47 -17.22
CA PRO A 77 -8.21 -5.11 -16.10
C PRO A 77 -8.64 -5.82 -14.81
N GLY A 78 -7.82 -6.74 -14.30
CA GLY A 78 -8.11 -7.57 -13.13
C GLY A 78 -8.44 -9.04 -13.42
N ALA A 79 -8.72 -9.42 -14.67
CA ALA A 79 -8.82 -10.81 -15.09
C ALA A 79 -7.43 -11.40 -15.36
N LYS A 80 -7.09 -12.49 -14.68
CA LYS A 80 -5.83 -13.21 -14.90
C LYS A 80 -5.86 -13.84 -16.30
N ARG A 81 -4.82 -13.60 -17.11
CA ARG A 81 -4.62 -14.29 -18.40
C ARG A 81 -4.54 -15.79 -18.13
N ALA A 82 -5.34 -16.59 -18.84
CA ALA A 82 -5.33 -18.05 -18.71
C ALA A 82 -3.98 -18.66 -19.11
N ASP A 83 -3.16 -17.95 -19.89
CA ASP A 83 -1.83 -18.36 -20.34
C ASP A 83 -0.73 -18.20 -19.28
N LYS A 84 -1.09 -17.79 -18.05
CA LYS A 84 -0.26 -17.98 -16.85
C LYS A 84 -0.62 -19.25 -16.07
N LYS A 85 -1.35 -20.18 -16.69
CA LYS A 85 -1.32 -21.58 -16.27
C LYS A 85 -0.06 -22.20 -16.84
N ASP A 86 1.00 -22.26 -16.05
CA ASP A 86 1.87 -23.43 -16.03
C ASP A 86 2.65 -23.61 -14.71
N ASP A 87 2.51 -22.72 -13.72
CA ASP A 87 3.12 -22.93 -12.38
C ASP A 87 2.14 -22.90 -11.19
N ASP A 88 0.83 -22.77 -11.42
CA ASP A 88 -0.18 -22.78 -10.33
C ASP A 88 -1.17 -23.94 -10.55
N GLN A 89 -0.70 -25.15 -10.26
CA GLN A 89 -1.54 -26.34 -10.20
C GLN A 89 -2.33 -26.33 -8.87
N ASP A 90 -3.66 -26.20 -9.01
CA ASP A 90 -4.70 -26.45 -8.00
C ASP A 90 -4.96 -25.38 -6.91
N GLY A 91 -6.15 -24.75 -7.00
CA GLY A 91 -6.92 -24.28 -5.84
C GLY A 91 -6.64 -22.87 -5.28
N GLU A 92 -7.52 -21.91 -5.61
CA GLU A 92 -7.73 -20.61 -4.95
C GLU A 92 -6.55 -19.61 -5.00
N PRO A 93 -6.75 -18.32 -5.35
CA PRO A 93 -5.70 -17.32 -5.20
C PRO A 93 -5.39 -17.13 -3.71
N GLN A 94 -4.36 -17.82 -3.21
CA GLN A 94 -3.88 -17.65 -1.84
C GLN A 94 -3.39 -16.20 -1.65
N TYR A 95 -4.21 -15.37 -1.01
CA TYR A 95 -3.80 -14.06 -0.49
C TYR A 95 -2.91 -14.28 0.73
N LYS A 96 -1.70 -14.79 0.50
CA LYS A 96 -0.64 -14.92 1.51
C LYS A 96 0.37 -13.82 1.26
N PHE A 97 0.75 -13.12 2.33
CA PHE A 97 1.83 -12.12 2.25
C PHE A 97 3.16 -12.81 1.91
N GLU A 98 4.09 -12.09 1.28
CA GLU A 98 5.33 -12.68 0.74
C GLU A 98 6.14 -13.50 1.75
N TRP A 99 6.16 -13.09 3.02
CA TRP A 99 6.86 -13.84 4.08
C TRP A 99 6.11 -15.12 4.50
N GLN A 100 4.77 -15.14 4.42
CA GLN A 100 3.96 -16.34 4.68
C GLN A 100 4.14 -17.36 3.56
N ALA A 101 4.25 -16.89 2.31
CA ALA A 101 4.52 -17.75 1.16
C ALA A 101 5.94 -18.33 1.21
N LYS A 102 6.93 -17.55 1.66
CA LYS A 102 8.35 -17.94 1.66
C LYS A 102 8.79 -18.76 2.88
N TRP A 103 8.26 -18.46 4.07
CA TRP A 103 8.77 -19.05 5.32
C TRP A 103 7.72 -19.85 6.11
N GLY A 104 6.45 -19.82 5.70
CA GLY A 104 5.34 -20.52 6.35
C GLY A 104 4.94 -19.96 7.72
N SER A 105 5.89 -19.42 8.49
CA SER A 105 5.73 -18.77 9.79
C SER A 105 6.31 -17.35 9.79
N ALA A 106 5.92 -16.53 10.76
CA ALA A 106 6.52 -15.20 10.94
C ALA A 106 8.04 -15.35 11.11
N PRO A 107 8.87 -14.51 10.47
CA PRO A 107 10.30 -14.50 10.72
C PRO A 107 10.55 -14.26 12.21
N ARG A 108 11.06 -15.28 12.90
CA ARG A 108 11.38 -15.24 14.34
C ARG A 108 12.89 -15.23 14.51
N GLU A 109 13.37 -14.47 15.49
CA GLU A 109 14.76 -14.56 15.93
C GLU A 109 15.05 -15.94 16.53
N SER A 110 16.31 -16.38 16.49
CA SER A 110 16.70 -17.77 16.79
C SER A 110 16.31 -18.25 18.19
N TYR A 111 16.23 -17.35 19.17
CA TYR A 111 15.82 -17.68 20.55
C TYR A 111 14.30 -17.82 20.73
N CYS A 112 13.48 -17.36 19.77
CA CYS A 112 12.01 -17.47 19.80
C CYS A 112 11.50 -18.65 18.95
N LYS A 113 12.40 -19.47 18.40
CA LYS A 113 12.06 -20.58 17.51
C LYS A 113 11.70 -21.81 18.35
N GLY A 114 10.44 -22.25 18.28
CA GLY A 114 9.94 -23.46 18.96
C GLY A 114 9.25 -23.22 20.30
N ASP A 115 9.05 -21.97 20.71
CA ASP A 115 8.27 -21.63 21.90
C ASP A 115 6.79 -21.45 21.54
N GLU A 116 5.97 -22.43 21.93
CA GLU A 116 4.52 -22.46 21.66
C GLU A 116 3.74 -21.43 22.49
N SER A 117 4.35 -20.81 23.51
CA SER A 117 3.71 -19.76 24.32
C SER A 117 3.66 -18.40 23.59
N ILE A 118 4.45 -18.24 22.53
CA ILE A 118 4.58 -16.99 21.78
C ILE A 118 3.57 -16.97 20.63
N MET A 119 2.42 -16.34 20.87
CA MET A 119 1.38 -16.12 19.86
C MET A 119 1.78 -14.99 18.92
N ASP A 120 1.98 -15.29 17.64
CA ASP A 120 2.23 -14.29 16.60
C ASP A 120 0.96 -13.44 16.40
N GLN A 121 1.09 -12.12 16.52
CA GLN A 121 -0.01 -11.25 16.12
C GLN A 121 -0.10 -11.22 14.60
N PRO A 122 -1.30 -11.33 14.01
CA PRO A 122 -1.51 -11.60 12.58
C PRO A 122 -1.05 -10.47 11.64
N PHE A 123 -0.59 -9.33 12.16
CA PHE A 123 -0.13 -8.20 11.37
C PHE A 123 1.28 -7.79 11.77
N GLY A 124 2.26 -8.11 10.92
CA GLY A 124 3.61 -7.53 10.97
C GLY A 124 3.68 -6.08 10.48
N ILE A 125 2.53 -5.46 10.17
CA ILE A 125 2.38 -4.02 10.00
C ILE A 125 1.87 -3.50 11.33
N LEU A 126 2.54 -2.50 11.89
CA LEU A 126 2.16 -1.87 13.15
C LEU A 126 0.86 -1.06 12.94
N VAL A 127 -0.30 -1.74 12.99
CA VAL A 127 -1.60 -1.11 12.75
C VAL A 127 -2.02 -0.35 14.01
N ARG A 128 -1.79 0.96 14.02
CA ARG A 128 -2.22 1.85 15.11
C ARG A 128 -3.69 2.28 14.88
N ASN A 129 -4.45 2.43 15.96
CA ASN A 129 -5.81 2.98 15.97
C ASN A 129 -6.86 2.16 15.19
N VAL A 130 -6.85 0.83 15.33
CA VAL A 130 -7.88 -0.03 14.72
C VAL A 130 -9.06 -0.22 15.66
N ARG A 131 -10.27 -0.05 15.14
CA ARG A 131 -11.52 -0.34 15.87
C ARG A 131 -12.09 -1.68 15.40
N CYS A 132 -12.32 -2.60 16.34
CA CYS A 132 -12.96 -3.87 16.05
C CYS A 132 -14.40 -3.66 15.56
N VAL A 133 -14.78 -4.20 14.40
CA VAL A 133 -16.15 -4.05 13.85
C VAL A 133 -17.19 -4.78 14.71
N LYS A 134 -16.81 -5.91 15.32
CA LYS A 134 -17.72 -6.74 16.13
C LYS A 134 -17.97 -6.20 17.54
N MET A 135 -16.95 -5.61 18.16
CA MET A 135 -17.00 -5.18 19.56
C MET A 135 -16.76 -3.68 19.76
N SER A 136 -16.54 -2.92 18.68
CA SER A 136 -16.29 -1.48 18.69
C SER A 136 -15.11 -1.00 19.56
N GLN A 137 -14.31 -1.92 20.12
CA GLN A 137 -13.14 -1.61 20.92
C GLN A 137 -12.01 -1.09 20.03
N VAL A 138 -11.43 0.05 20.43
CA VAL A 138 -10.29 0.65 19.76
C VAL A 138 -9.02 0.17 20.43
N TRP A 139 -8.17 -0.54 19.69
CA TRP A 139 -6.87 -0.95 20.18
C TRP A 139 -5.87 0.17 19.85
N THR A 140 -5.44 0.86 20.89
CA THR A 140 -4.31 1.80 20.86
C THR A 140 -3.15 1.17 21.61
N TYR A 141 -2.07 0.83 20.92
CA TYR A 141 -0.76 0.63 21.53
C TYR A 141 -0.12 1.98 21.81
#